data_AF-A0A962GQD6-F1
#
_entry.id   AF-A0A962GQD6-F1
#
_cell.length_a   1.000
_cell.length_b   1.000
_cell.length_c   1.000
_cell.angle_alpha   90.00
_cell.angle_beta   90.00
_cell.angle_gamma   90.00
#
_symmetry.space_group_name_H-M   'P 1'
#
loop_
_entity.id
_entity.type
_entity.pdbx_description
1 polymer ?
#
loop_
_entity_poly.entity_id
_entity_poly.type
_entity_poly.pdbx_seq_one_letter_code
_entity_poly.pdbx_strand_id
1 'polypeptide(L)'
;LRVAPILGRGFDPAEGQSGAAPVVLLGETLWRDAFAAEPGLLGQAIEINGVRHTVIGILPTGVRFPFQDQLWTNLMLPPPGTAPVEGSANEVQALARLPAGLAPTAAAQALTLATERFRRQHGDAEPVAPMLVRPVPLAYNGNAQTVVLMGSMLAMTLLVLVLACANVANLLFVQAIDRLRELAVRAALGAGRWRIIGQLLLEGGLLTLAGSLLGLLLAYGGIALLQHETAARIDMAGWIQFDLNGRVLAVSIAAGMLAGLVASLLPALRIARSDLAQRLRSDGRGQVGAHGLRWKRWMISGQFALAAAALLMALLLSLSVQRSGQSTLQFDPDALLIGRLELQGPQYAEAAARSRFYEQLLARLQSLPGVAAASVSSRDLIAQGVYTGVELAG
;
A
#
# COMPACT_ATOMS: atom_id res chain seq x y z
N LEU A 1 -16.95 8.56 -14.11
CA LEU A 1 -17.26 7.12 -13.96
C LEU A 1 -18.59 6.90 -14.64
N ARG A 2 -18.66 6.06 -15.68
CA ARG A 2 -19.92 5.76 -16.38
C ARG A 2 -20.15 4.27 -16.24
N VAL A 3 -20.71 3.88 -15.10
CA VAL A 3 -21.17 2.51 -14.89
C VAL A 3 -22.66 2.50 -15.22
N ALA A 4 -23.05 1.67 -16.19
CA ALA A 4 -24.45 1.43 -16.48
C ALA A 4 -24.98 0.36 -15.51
N PRO A 5 -26.13 0.59 -14.86
CA PRO A 5 -26.82 -0.46 -14.12
C PRO A 5 -27.18 -1.64 -15.03
N ILE A 6 -27.13 -2.86 -14.50
CA ILE A 6 -27.65 -4.06 -15.20
C ILE A 6 -29.17 -3.96 -15.32
N LEU A 7 -29.82 -3.42 -14.28
CA LEU A 7 -31.26 -3.23 -14.20
C LEU A 7 -31.56 -1.83 -13.65
N GLY A 8 -32.60 -1.18 -14.18
CA GLY A 8 -33.04 0.15 -13.75
C GLY A 8 -32.20 1.29 -14.31
N ARG A 9 -32.00 2.34 -13.51
CA ARG A 9 -31.29 3.58 -13.89
C ARG A 9 -30.34 4.05 -12.79
N GLY A 10 -29.44 4.97 -13.14
CA GLY A 10 -28.60 5.68 -12.17
C GLY A 10 -29.33 6.87 -11.52
N PHE A 11 -28.62 7.57 -10.65
CA PHE A 11 -29.11 8.80 -10.02
C PHE A 11 -29.34 9.93 -11.02
N ASP A 12 -30.44 10.66 -10.84
CA ASP A 12 -30.74 11.91 -11.52
C ASP A 12 -30.19 13.12 -10.73
N PRO A 13 -29.71 14.20 -11.38
CA PRO A 13 -29.28 15.41 -10.68
C PRO A 13 -30.32 16.01 -9.71
N ALA A 14 -31.62 15.85 -9.98
CA ALA A 14 -32.68 16.30 -9.08
C ALA A 14 -32.70 15.53 -7.75
N GLU A 15 -32.22 14.28 -7.74
CA GLU A 15 -32.19 13.43 -6.55
C GLU A 15 -31.06 13.81 -5.57
N GLY A 16 -30.14 14.68 -5.97
CA GLY A 16 -29.11 15.25 -5.11
C GLY A 16 -29.46 16.64 -4.56
N GLN A 17 -30.68 17.14 -4.80
CA GLN A 17 -31.11 18.44 -4.32
C GLN A 17 -31.67 18.35 -2.89
N SER A 18 -31.71 19.50 -2.21
CA SER A 18 -32.29 19.59 -0.87
C SER A 18 -33.76 19.15 -0.87
N GLY A 19 -34.11 18.24 0.03
CA GLY A 19 -35.46 17.67 0.13
C GLY A 19 -35.82 16.62 -0.93
N ALA A 20 -34.87 16.12 -1.71
CA ALA A 20 -35.11 15.02 -2.65
C ALA A 20 -35.59 13.74 -1.94
N ALA A 21 -36.37 12.93 -2.64
CA ALA A 21 -36.83 11.64 -2.13
C ALA A 21 -35.65 10.66 -1.94
N PRO A 22 -35.64 9.81 -0.89
CA PRO A 22 -34.57 8.84 -0.69
C PRO A 22 -34.62 7.73 -1.75
N VAL A 23 -33.51 7.53 -2.44
CA VAL A 23 -33.35 6.52 -3.50
C VAL A 23 -32.04 5.77 -3.33
N VAL A 24 -32.00 4.52 -3.81
CA VAL A 24 -30.86 3.63 -3.62
C VAL A 24 -30.53 2.81 -4.87
N LEU A 25 -29.24 2.63 -5.11
CA LEU A 25 -28.68 1.65 -6.03
C LEU A 25 -28.09 0.48 -5.25
N LEU A 26 -28.40 -0.74 -5.67
CA LEU A 26 -27.87 -1.96 -5.05
C LEU A 26 -26.76 -2.56 -5.91
N GLY A 27 -25.73 -3.10 -5.27
CA GLY A 27 -24.74 -3.94 -5.94
C GLY A 27 -25.35 -5.30 -6.26
N GLU A 28 -24.93 -5.89 -7.39
CA GLU A 28 -25.40 -7.19 -7.85
C GLU A 28 -25.23 -8.29 -6.79
N THR A 29 -24.11 -8.30 -6.03
CA THR A 29 -23.86 -9.27 -4.96
C THR A 29 -24.95 -9.22 -3.88
N LEU A 30 -25.24 -8.02 -3.35
CA LEU A 30 -26.26 -7.83 -2.33
C LEU A 30 -27.66 -8.20 -2.85
N TRP A 31 -27.96 -7.84 -4.10
CA TRP A 31 -29.22 -8.20 -4.74
C TRP A 31 -29.40 -9.72 -4.87
N ARG A 32 -28.35 -10.46 -5.21
CA ARG A 32 -28.37 -11.93 -5.30
C ARG A 32 -28.48 -12.59 -3.93
N ASP A 33 -27.67 -12.14 -2.98
CA ASP A 33 -27.50 -12.81 -1.70
C ASP A 33 -28.65 -12.50 -0.72
N ALA A 34 -29.07 -11.24 -0.64
CA ALA A 34 -30.11 -10.81 0.31
C ALA A 34 -31.52 -10.78 -0.29
N PHE A 35 -31.65 -10.61 -1.61
CA PHE A 35 -32.94 -10.46 -2.30
C PHE A 35 -33.19 -11.54 -3.36
N ALA A 36 -32.43 -12.65 -3.32
CA ALA A 36 -32.58 -13.81 -4.20
C ALA A 36 -32.62 -13.48 -5.71
N ALA A 37 -31.96 -12.39 -6.11
CA ALA A 37 -31.98 -11.87 -7.48
C ALA A 37 -33.39 -11.56 -8.02
N GLU A 38 -34.32 -11.12 -7.16
CA GLU A 38 -35.70 -10.81 -7.56
C GLU A 38 -35.76 -9.55 -8.45
N PRO A 39 -36.20 -9.64 -9.72
CA PRO A 39 -36.28 -8.47 -10.60
C PRO A 39 -37.35 -7.46 -10.17
N GLY A 40 -38.37 -7.93 -9.43
CA GLY A 40 -39.47 -7.12 -8.90
C GLY A 40 -39.06 -6.12 -7.82
N LEU A 41 -37.82 -6.19 -7.33
CA LEU A 41 -37.27 -5.27 -6.32
C LEU A 41 -37.15 -3.83 -6.85
N LEU A 42 -37.03 -3.64 -8.17
CA LEU A 42 -37.01 -2.30 -8.77
C LEU A 42 -38.30 -1.54 -8.49
N GLY A 43 -38.17 -0.31 -8.01
CA GLY A 43 -39.28 0.56 -7.61
C GLY A 43 -39.86 0.24 -6.24
N GLN A 44 -39.42 -0.82 -5.57
CA GLN A 44 -39.83 -1.11 -4.20
C GLN A 44 -39.04 -0.28 -3.19
N ALA A 45 -39.66 -0.01 -2.04
CA ALA A 45 -39.01 0.66 -0.94
C ALA A 45 -38.35 -0.36 -0.01
N ILE A 46 -37.06 -0.19 0.22
CA ILE A 46 -36.32 -0.91 1.25
C ILE A 46 -35.97 0.05 2.39
N GLU A 47 -35.88 -0.46 3.61
CA GLU A 47 -35.54 0.35 4.78
C GLU A 47 -34.02 0.30 5.01
N ILE A 48 -33.39 1.47 4.96
CA ILE A 48 -31.97 1.65 5.23
C ILE A 48 -31.89 2.69 6.33
N ASN A 49 -31.36 2.29 7.49
CA ASN A 49 -31.15 3.19 8.62
C ASN A 49 -32.43 3.95 9.06
N GLY A 50 -33.56 3.24 9.08
CA GLY A 50 -34.87 3.80 9.45
C GLY A 50 -35.53 4.68 8.38
N VAL A 51 -34.90 4.82 7.22
CA VAL A 51 -35.41 5.64 6.11
C VAL A 51 -35.74 4.73 4.94
N ARG A 52 -36.96 4.86 4.41
CA ARG A 52 -37.41 4.12 3.22
C ARG A 52 -36.76 4.71 1.98
N HIS A 53 -35.96 3.91 1.30
CA HIS A 53 -35.32 4.24 0.04
C HIS A 53 -35.93 3.43 -1.08
N THR A 54 -36.27 4.09 -2.19
CA THR A 54 -36.77 3.40 -3.38
C THR A 54 -35.60 2.84 -4.18
N VAL A 55 -35.63 1.54 -4.50
CA VAL A 55 -34.61 0.89 -5.33
C VAL A 55 -34.78 1.34 -6.77
N ILE A 56 -33.81 2.09 -7.30
CA ILE A 56 -33.90 2.65 -8.67
C ILE A 56 -33.03 1.91 -9.69
N GLY A 57 -32.10 1.08 -9.23
CA GLY A 57 -31.18 0.35 -10.10
C GLY A 57 -30.30 -0.66 -9.39
N ILE A 58 -29.78 -1.60 -10.16
CA ILE A 58 -28.82 -2.61 -9.72
C ILE A 58 -27.54 -2.45 -10.52
N LEU A 59 -26.45 -2.16 -9.83
CA LEU A 59 -25.12 -2.01 -10.41
C LEU A 59 -24.42 -3.36 -10.58
N PRO A 60 -23.65 -3.55 -11.66
CA PRO A 60 -22.92 -4.78 -11.89
C PRO A 60 -21.88 -5.05 -10.82
N THR A 61 -21.55 -6.33 -10.64
CA THR A 61 -20.31 -6.72 -9.96
C THR A 61 -19.10 -5.99 -10.57
N GLY A 62 -18.20 -5.50 -9.73
CA GLY A 62 -16.98 -4.80 -10.17
C GLY A 62 -17.00 -3.27 -10.08
N VAL A 63 -18.07 -2.66 -9.55
CA VAL A 63 -18.00 -1.27 -9.08
C VAL A 63 -17.11 -1.21 -7.85
N ARG A 64 -15.84 -0.84 -8.06
CA ARG A 64 -14.77 -0.87 -7.06
C ARG A 64 -14.22 0.51 -6.71
N PHE A 65 -14.96 1.56 -7.04
CA PHE A 65 -14.53 2.94 -6.90
C PHE A 65 -15.62 3.79 -6.21
N PRO A 66 -15.26 4.62 -5.21
CA PRO A 66 -13.94 4.73 -4.57
C PRO A 66 -13.64 3.57 -3.60
N PHE A 67 -14.67 2.87 -3.12
CA PHE A 67 -14.60 1.70 -2.25
C PHE A 67 -15.37 0.52 -2.88
N GLN A 68 -15.35 -0.64 -2.23
CA GLN A 68 -16.12 -1.82 -2.65
C GLN A 68 -17.49 -1.87 -1.95
N ASP A 69 -18.24 -0.77 -2.03
CA ASP A 69 -19.56 -0.68 -1.42
C ASP A 69 -20.55 -1.62 -2.14
N GLN A 70 -21.54 -2.12 -1.41
CA GLN A 70 -22.62 -2.94 -1.98
C GLN A 70 -23.92 -2.17 -2.17
N LEU A 71 -23.95 -0.90 -1.77
CA LEU A 71 -25.15 -0.07 -1.73
C LEU A 71 -24.75 1.40 -1.82
N TRP A 72 -25.48 2.19 -2.60
CA TRP A 72 -25.28 3.63 -2.74
C TRP A 72 -26.61 4.35 -2.58
N THR A 73 -26.67 5.35 -1.71
CA THR A 73 -27.82 6.24 -1.56
C THR A 73 -27.54 7.60 -2.20
N ASN A 74 -28.59 8.35 -2.52
CA ASN A 74 -28.42 9.75 -2.87
C ASN A 74 -27.94 10.58 -1.68
N LEU A 75 -27.29 11.71 -1.96
CA LEU A 75 -26.89 12.66 -0.93
C LEU A 75 -28.14 13.39 -0.43
N MET A 76 -28.58 13.04 0.77
CA MET A 76 -29.74 13.65 1.42
C MET A 76 -29.34 14.97 2.08
N LEU A 77 -29.43 16.07 1.33
CA LEU A 77 -29.22 17.41 1.86
C LEU A 77 -30.47 17.88 2.62
N PRO A 78 -30.33 18.35 3.88
CA PRO A 78 -31.47 18.86 4.62
C PRO A 78 -31.96 20.20 4.01
N PRO A 79 -33.22 20.59 4.26
CA PRO A 79 -33.78 21.87 3.82
C PRO A 79 -32.93 23.07 4.26
N PRO A 80 -32.84 24.15 3.47
CA PRO A 80 -32.17 25.37 3.89
C PRO A 80 -32.74 25.88 5.23
N GLY A 81 -31.86 26.20 6.19
CA GLY A 81 -32.25 26.68 7.52
C GLY A 81 -32.45 25.61 8.58
N THR A 82 -32.26 24.31 8.27
CA THR A 82 -32.11 23.29 9.33
C THR A 82 -30.84 23.55 10.14
N ALA A 83 -30.98 23.57 11.47
CA ALA A 83 -29.84 23.70 12.37
C ALA A 83 -28.86 22.52 12.16
N PRO A 84 -27.54 22.78 12.23
CA PRO A 84 -26.55 21.71 12.19
C PRO A 84 -26.81 20.72 13.32
N VAL A 85 -26.73 19.42 13.04
CA VAL A 85 -26.79 18.42 14.10
C VAL A 85 -25.46 18.48 14.86
N GLU A 86 -25.49 18.87 16.13
CA GLU A 86 -24.28 18.86 16.97
C GLU A 86 -23.68 17.45 17.03
N GLY A 87 -22.41 17.34 16.63
CA GLY A 87 -21.66 16.08 16.63
C GLY A 87 -21.71 15.30 15.31
N SER A 88 -22.42 15.76 14.27
CA SER A 88 -22.23 15.19 12.93
C SER A 88 -20.91 15.69 12.34
N ALA A 89 -20.09 14.77 11.82
CA ALA A 89 -18.97 15.15 10.97
C ALA A 89 -19.57 15.74 9.69
N ASN A 90 -19.67 17.07 9.61
CA ASN A 90 -20.13 17.80 8.43
C ASN A 90 -19.03 17.82 7.34
N GLU A 91 -18.37 16.68 7.11
CA GLU A 91 -17.33 16.54 6.11
C GLU A 91 -17.91 15.78 4.92
N VAL A 92 -18.12 16.51 3.82
CA VAL A 92 -18.48 15.90 2.54
C VAL A 92 -17.19 15.71 1.75
N GLN A 93 -16.83 14.45 1.50
CA GLN A 93 -15.77 14.11 0.56
C GLN A 93 -16.36 14.06 -0.85
N ALA A 94 -15.81 14.88 -1.74
CA ALA A 94 -16.26 14.97 -3.12
C ALA A 94 -15.18 14.46 -4.09
N LEU A 95 -15.61 13.69 -5.08
CA LEU A 95 -14.76 13.19 -6.17
C LEU A 95 -15.10 13.95 -7.44
N ALA A 96 -14.11 14.65 -8.00
CA ALA A 96 -14.27 15.42 -9.22
C ALA A 96 -13.34 14.90 -10.33
N ARG A 97 -13.83 14.89 -11.56
CA ARG A 97 -13.01 14.62 -12.75
C ARG A 97 -12.51 15.93 -13.33
N LEU A 98 -11.19 16.11 -13.36
CA LEU A 98 -10.57 17.27 -13.99
C LEU A 98 -10.70 17.20 -15.52
N PRO A 99 -10.89 18.33 -16.21
CA PRO A 99 -10.76 18.41 -17.67
C PRO A 99 -9.37 17.94 -18.14
N ALA A 100 -9.30 17.40 -19.35
CA ALA A 100 -8.02 16.99 -19.93
C ALA A 100 -7.05 18.18 -20.02
N GLY A 101 -5.83 18.00 -19.53
CA GLY A 101 -4.77 19.02 -19.55
C GLY A 101 -4.75 20.00 -18.38
N LEU A 102 -5.73 19.96 -17.47
CA LEU A 102 -5.73 20.83 -16.29
C LEU A 102 -4.82 20.26 -15.19
N ALA A 103 -3.84 21.04 -14.73
CA ALA A 103 -2.98 20.64 -13.63
C ALA A 103 -3.76 20.54 -12.30
N PRO A 104 -3.53 19.52 -11.45
CA PRO A 104 -4.18 19.41 -10.15
C PRO A 104 -3.94 20.61 -9.24
N THR A 105 -2.78 21.25 -9.34
CA THR A 105 -2.43 22.47 -8.61
C THR A 105 -3.30 23.67 -9.02
N ALA A 106 -3.62 23.79 -10.31
CA ALA A 106 -4.52 24.82 -10.81
C ALA A 106 -5.96 24.60 -10.32
N ALA A 107 -6.42 23.35 -10.27
CA ALA A 107 -7.72 23.01 -9.68
C ALA A 107 -7.78 23.34 -8.18
N ALA A 108 -6.71 23.00 -7.44
CA ALA A 108 -6.60 23.33 -6.02
C ALA A 108 -6.69 24.84 -5.78
N GLN A 109 -5.95 25.65 -6.55
CA GLN A 109 -6.01 27.10 -6.44
C GLN A 109 -7.39 27.66 -6.77
N ALA A 110 -8.04 27.16 -7.83
CA ALA A 110 -9.39 27.57 -8.22
C ALA A 110 -10.42 27.26 -7.12
N LEU A 111 -10.33 26.09 -6.51
CA LEU A 111 -11.21 25.70 -5.40
C LEU A 111 -10.93 26.51 -4.13
N THR A 112 -9.67 26.76 -3.78
CA THR A 112 -9.32 27.66 -2.67
C THR A 112 -9.90 29.06 -2.87
N LEU A 113 -9.82 29.62 -4.08
CA LEU A 113 -10.43 30.91 -4.42
C LEU A 113 -11.96 30.86 -4.33
N ALA A 114 -12.59 29.77 -4.75
CA ALA A 114 -14.03 29.58 -4.65
C ALA A 114 -14.49 29.50 -3.18
N THR A 115 -13.76 28.76 -2.34
CA THR A 115 -14.01 28.68 -0.89
C THR A 115 -13.84 30.04 -0.22
N GLU A 116 -12.80 30.81 -0.59
CA GLU A 116 -12.58 32.15 -0.07
C GLU A 116 -13.71 33.11 -0.47
N ARG A 117 -14.19 33.04 -1.71
CA ARG A 117 -15.36 33.82 -2.17
C ARG A 117 -16.62 33.42 -1.41
N PHE A 118 -16.84 32.13 -1.20
CA PHE A 118 -17.98 31.62 -0.44
C PHE A 118 -17.97 32.16 0.99
N ARG A 119 -16.80 32.12 1.67
CA ARG A 119 -16.62 32.66 3.03
C ARG A 119 -16.94 34.15 3.09
N ARG A 120 -16.48 34.94 2.11
CA ARG A 120 -16.80 36.38 2.04
C ARG A 120 -18.27 36.68 1.82
N GLN A 121 -18.99 35.80 1.12
CA GLN A 121 -20.42 35.98 0.82
C GLN A 121 -21.33 35.53 1.96
N HIS A 122 -20.94 34.52 2.73
CA HIS A 122 -21.76 33.91 3.80
C HIS A 122 -21.29 34.25 5.22
N GLY A 123 -20.17 34.98 5.35
CA GLY A 123 -19.59 35.40 6.63
C GLY A 123 -18.77 34.30 7.33
N ASP A 124 -18.02 34.69 8.36
CA ASP A 124 -17.15 33.78 9.15
C ASP A 124 -17.93 32.90 10.15
N ALA A 125 -19.27 32.97 10.15
CA ALA A 125 -20.12 32.22 11.07
C ALA A 125 -20.09 30.70 10.83
N GLU A 126 -19.78 30.27 9.61
CA GLU A 126 -19.50 28.87 9.31
C GLU A 126 -18.01 28.68 9.03
N PRO A 127 -17.26 27.98 9.90
CA PRO A 127 -15.85 27.68 9.67
C PRO A 127 -15.72 26.71 8.49
N VAL A 128 -15.68 27.25 7.26
CA VAL A 128 -15.40 26.45 6.07
C VAL A 128 -13.91 26.14 6.06
N ALA A 129 -13.60 24.91 6.46
CA ALA A 129 -12.26 24.35 6.35
C ALA A 129 -11.77 24.48 4.89
N PRO A 130 -10.47 24.74 4.66
CA PRO A 130 -9.94 24.81 3.31
C PRO A 130 -10.19 23.47 2.60
N MET A 131 -10.86 23.54 1.43
CA MET A 131 -11.14 22.35 0.64
C MET A 131 -9.82 21.82 0.05
N LEU A 132 -9.32 20.72 0.60
CA LEU A 132 -8.06 20.11 0.18
C LEU A 132 -8.27 19.31 -1.09
N VAL A 133 -7.78 19.85 -2.21
CA VAL A 133 -7.81 19.16 -3.50
C VAL A 133 -6.57 18.31 -3.63
N ARG A 134 -6.76 16.99 -3.65
CA ARG A 134 -5.68 16.03 -3.84
C ARG A 134 -6.06 15.09 -4.99
N PRO A 135 -5.10 14.74 -5.87
CA PRO A 135 -5.29 13.60 -6.76
C PRO A 135 -5.69 12.37 -5.94
N VAL A 136 -6.71 11.64 -6.40
CA VAL A 136 -7.25 10.46 -5.70
C VAL A 136 -6.13 9.51 -5.22
N PRO A 137 -5.13 9.12 -6.03
CA PRO A 137 -4.05 8.26 -5.54
C PRO A 137 -3.27 8.83 -4.35
N LEU A 138 -3.08 10.16 -4.28
CA LEU A 138 -2.39 10.82 -3.17
C LEU A 138 -3.31 11.03 -1.96
N ALA A 139 -4.61 11.21 -2.17
CA ALA A 139 -5.57 11.29 -1.07
C ALA A 139 -5.60 9.99 -0.26
N TYR A 140 -5.57 8.84 -0.94
CA TYR A 140 -5.61 7.52 -0.32
C TYR A 140 -4.22 6.98 0.07
N ASN A 141 -3.21 7.06 -0.80
CA ASN A 141 -1.89 6.45 -0.57
C ASN A 141 -0.77 7.47 -0.28
N GLY A 142 -1.07 8.77 -0.37
CA GLY A 142 -0.08 9.83 -0.19
C GLY A 142 -0.05 10.40 1.22
N ASN A 143 -0.51 9.67 2.23
CA ASN A 143 -0.28 10.07 3.62
C ASN A 143 1.22 9.90 3.95
N ALA A 144 1.74 10.69 4.90
CA ALA A 144 3.18 10.70 5.19
C ALA A 144 3.68 9.33 5.67
N GLN A 145 2.85 8.58 6.39
CA GLN A 145 3.20 7.25 6.91
C GLN A 145 3.38 6.23 5.79
N THR A 146 2.44 6.15 4.85
CA THR A 146 2.48 5.27 3.67
C THR A 146 3.68 5.61 2.79
N VAL A 147 3.97 6.90 2.56
CA VAL A 147 5.14 7.33 1.79
C VAL A 147 6.45 6.93 2.48
N VAL A 148 6.55 7.13 3.80
CA VAL A 148 7.73 6.71 4.58
C VAL A 148 7.88 5.19 4.60
N LEU A 149 6.79 4.44 4.76
CA LEU A 149 6.78 2.99 4.76
C LEU A 149 7.19 2.42 3.38
N MET A 150 6.58 2.89 2.30
CA MET A 150 6.96 2.48 0.94
C MET A 150 8.41 2.87 0.62
N GLY A 151 8.84 4.06 1.06
CA GLY A 151 10.21 4.53 0.91
C GLY A 151 11.23 3.67 1.67
N SER A 152 10.90 3.24 2.89
CA SER A 152 11.76 2.37 3.68
C SER A 152 11.84 0.96 3.10
N MET A 153 10.74 0.41 2.58
CA MET A 153 10.73 -0.87 1.86
C MET A 153 11.60 -0.82 0.60
N LEU A 154 11.53 0.28 -0.17
CA LEU A 154 12.40 0.48 -1.33
C LEU A 154 13.87 0.58 -0.92
N ALA A 155 14.18 1.37 0.12
CA ALA A 155 15.54 1.52 0.62
C ALA A 155 16.13 0.17 1.07
N MET A 156 15.33 -0.64 1.78
CA MET A 156 15.70 -2.00 2.18
C MET A 156 15.96 -2.90 0.97
N THR A 157 15.11 -2.84 -0.04
CA THR A 157 15.27 -3.62 -1.29
C THR A 157 16.57 -3.24 -2.01
N LEU A 158 16.89 -1.94 -2.09
CA LEU A 158 18.14 -1.47 -2.68
C LEU A 158 19.37 -1.91 -1.89
N LEU A 159 19.30 -1.90 -0.55
CA LEU A 159 20.38 -2.39 0.30
C LEU A 159 20.65 -3.88 0.06
N VAL A 160 19.61 -4.70 -0.01
CA VAL A 160 19.71 -6.14 -0.31
C VAL A 160 20.29 -6.36 -1.72
N LEU A 161 19.89 -5.56 -2.71
CA LEU A 161 20.46 -5.62 -4.05
C LEU A 161 21.96 -5.33 -4.02
N VAL A 162 22.40 -4.28 -3.33
CA VAL A 162 23.83 -3.94 -3.17
C VAL A 162 24.60 -5.08 -2.51
N LEU A 163 24.04 -5.71 -1.48
CA LEU A 163 24.64 -6.86 -0.82
C LEU A 163 24.81 -8.05 -1.77
N ALA A 164 23.77 -8.37 -2.55
CA ALA A 164 23.84 -9.43 -3.56
C ALA A 164 24.89 -9.13 -4.63
N CYS A 165 24.98 -7.87 -5.09
CA CYS A 165 26.00 -7.44 -6.05
C CYS A 165 27.42 -7.62 -5.52
N ALA A 166 27.65 -7.23 -4.25
CA ALA A 166 28.93 -7.40 -3.61
C ALA A 166 29.33 -8.88 -3.57
N ASN A 167 28.38 -9.76 -3.21
CA ASN A 167 28.63 -11.21 -3.13
C ASN A 167 29.01 -11.79 -4.50
N VAL A 168 28.27 -11.45 -5.55
CA VAL A 168 28.59 -11.86 -6.93
C VAL A 168 29.97 -11.33 -7.35
N ALA A 169 30.28 -10.07 -7.06
CA ALA A 169 31.59 -9.48 -7.36
C ALA A 169 32.74 -10.22 -6.67
N ASN A 170 32.54 -10.65 -5.42
CA ASN A 170 33.53 -11.41 -4.66
C ASN A 170 33.73 -12.82 -5.26
N LEU A 171 32.65 -13.50 -5.63
CA LEU A 171 32.73 -14.81 -6.29
C LEU A 171 33.47 -14.73 -7.62
N LEU A 172 33.12 -13.76 -8.47
CA LEU A 172 33.80 -13.52 -9.75
C LEU A 172 35.27 -13.18 -9.55
N PHE A 173 35.60 -12.40 -8.52
CA PHE A 173 36.99 -12.09 -8.17
C PHE A 173 37.78 -13.33 -7.75
N VAL A 174 37.20 -14.22 -6.93
CA VAL A 174 37.86 -15.48 -6.53
C VAL A 174 38.08 -16.39 -7.74
N GLN A 175 37.05 -16.59 -8.57
CA GLN A 175 37.16 -17.41 -9.78
C GLN A 175 38.21 -16.86 -10.75
N ALA A 176 38.29 -15.54 -10.88
CA ALA A 176 39.27 -14.91 -11.76
C ALA A 176 40.70 -14.97 -11.19
N ILE A 177 40.87 -15.09 -9.85
CA ILE A 177 42.14 -15.43 -9.21
C ILE A 177 42.58 -16.86 -9.57
N ASP A 178 41.67 -17.83 -9.48
CA ASP A 178 41.99 -19.23 -9.81
C ASP A 178 42.37 -19.40 -11.29
N ARG A 179 41.81 -18.56 -12.16
CA ARG A 179 42.12 -18.51 -13.60
C ARG A 179 43.33 -17.63 -13.94
N LEU A 180 44.05 -17.07 -12.97
CA LEU A 180 45.20 -16.15 -13.22
C LEU A 180 46.27 -16.77 -14.13
N ARG A 181 46.60 -18.06 -13.94
CA ARG A 181 47.60 -18.75 -14.77
C ARG A 181 47.16 -18.84 -16.23
N GLU A 182 45.91 -19.20 -16.48
CA GLU A 182 45.32 -19.25 -17.82
C GLU A 182 45.31 -17.86 -18.49
N LEU A 183 44.84 -16.84 -17.75
CA LEU A 183 44.77 -15.47 -18.23
C LEU A 183 46.15 -14.89 -18.54
N ALA A 184 47.16 -15.24 -17.75
CA ALA A 184 48.54 -14.82 -18.00
C ALA A 184 49.17 -15.52 -19.21
N VAL A 185 48.89 -16.81 -19.43
CA VAL A 185 49.30 -17.52 -20.66
C VAL A 185 48.66 -16.89 -21.89
N ARG A 186 47.36 -16.58 -21.84
CA ARG A 186 46.65 -15.88 -22.93
C ARG A 186 47.21 -14.48 -23.18
N ALA A 187 47.55 -13.74 -22.13
CA ALA A 187 48.20 -12.44 -22.24
C ALA A 187 49.59 -12.54 -22.88
N ALA A 188 50.38 -13.57 -22.53
CA ALA A 188 51.68 -13.86 -23.15
C ALA A 188 51.56 -14.24 -24.63
N LEU A 189 50.44 -14.88 -25.03
CA LEU A 189 50.10 -15.16 -26.42
C LEU A 189 49.54 -13.93 -27.18
N GLY A 190 49.54 -12.74 -26.57
CA GLY A 190 49.14 -11.48 -27.21
C GLY A 190 47.68 -11.08 -27.03
N ALA A 191 46.92 -11.73 -26.12
CA ALA A 191 45.56 -11.28 -25.81
C ALA A 191 45.58 -9.91 -25.13
N GLY A 192 44.95 -8.91 -25.77
CA GLY A 192 44.83 -7.56 -25.22
C GLY A 192 43.97 -7.51 -23.95
N ARG A 193 44.27 -6.54 -23.07
CA ARG A 193 43.59 -6.28 -21.78
C ARG A 193 42.07 -6.19 -21.91
N TRP A 194 41.59 -5.58 -23.00
CA TRP A 194 40.17 -5.43 -23.30
C TRP A 194 39.47 -6.73 -23.69
N ARG A 195 40.20 -7.70 -24.25
CA ARG A 195 39.66 -9.02 -24.58
C ARG A 195 39.36 -9.83 -23.32
N ILE A 196 40.23 -9.72 -22.31
CA ILE A 196 40.05 -10.34 -21.00
C ILE A 196 38.88 -9.68 -20.25
N ILE A 197 38.82 -8.35 -20.24
CA ILE A 197 37.71 -7.60 -19.62
C ILE A 197 36.38 -7.96 -20.31
N GLY A 198 36.33 -7.98 -21.64
CA GLY A 198 35.12 -8.31 -22.39
C GLY A 198 34.60 -9.73 -22.10
N GLN A 199 35.49 -10.71 -21.95
CA GLN A 199 35.10 -12.07 -21.57
C GLN A 199 34.47 -12.13 -20.17
N LEU A 200 35.09 -11.48 -19.17
CA LEU A 200 34.58 -11.42 -17.79
C LEU A 200 33.24 -10.68 -17.71
N LEU A 201 33.08 -9.62 -18.50
CA LEU A 201 31.82 -8.87 -18.60
C LEU A 201 30.71 -9.70 -19.26
N LEU A 202 31.02 -10.52 -20.26
CA LEU A 202 30.05 -11.42 -20.89
C LEU A 202 29.62 -12.54 -19.93
N GLU A 203 30.57 -13.17 -19.24
CA GLU A 203 30.30 -14.26 -18.28
C GLU A 203 29.46 -13.74 -17.10
N GLY A 204 29.83 -12.57 -16.54
CA GLY A 204 29.03 -11.89 -15.52
C GLY A 204 27.68 -11.38 -16.03
N GLY A 205 27.63 -10.89 -17.27
CA GLY A 205 26.42 -10.37 -17.91
C GLY A 205 25.37 -11.45 -18.17
N LEU A 206 25.79 -12.66 -18.56
CA LEU A 206 24.87 -13.80 -18.73
C LEU A 206 24.25 -14.23 -17.39
N LEU A 207 25.05 -14.29 -16.33
CA LEU A 207 24.58 -14.61 -14.98
C LEU A 207 23.58 -13.58 -14.47
N THR A 208 23.85 -12.28 -14.69
CA THR A 208 22.97 -11.21 -14.21
C THR A 208 21.69 -11.12 -15.02
N LEU A 209 21.74 -11.41 -16.31
CA LEU A 209 20.55 -11.51 -17.16
C LEU A 209 19.66 -12.68 -16.73
N ALA A 210 20.24 -13.87 -16.51
CA ALA A 210 19.50 -15.04 -16.02
C ALA A 210 18.89 -14.78 -14.63
N GLY A 211 19.65 -14.18 -13.71
CA GLY A 211 19.16 -13.80 -12.39
C GLY A 211 18.05 -12.75 -12.43
N SER A 212 18.15 -11.77 -13.33
CA SER A 212 17.11 -10.74 -13.51
C SER A 212 15.81 -11.33 -14.07
N LEU A 213 15.90 -12.26 -15.02
CA LEU A 213 14.73 -12.96 -15.57
C LEU A 213 14.05 -13.82 -14.51
N LEU A 214 14.82 -14.60 -13.74
CA LEU A 214 14.29 -15.42 -12.64
C LEU A 214 13.67 -14.54 -11.55
N GLY A 215 14.33 -13.44 -11.17
CA GLY A 215 13.81 -12.48 -10.21
C GLY A 215 12.50 -11.84 -10.65
N LEU A 216 12.38 -11.52 -11.95
CA LEU A 216 11.14 -11.00 -12.52
C LEU A 216 10.01 -12.03 -12.48
N LEU A 217 10.30 -13.30 -12.77
CA LEU A 217 9.33 -14.38 -12.71
C LEU A 217 8.85 -14.64 -11.27
N LEU A 218 9.77 -14.58 -10.30
CA LEU A 218 9.43 -14.62 -8.88
C LEU A 218 8.61 -13.41 -8.45
N ALA A 219 8.94 -12.21 -8.95
CA ALA A 219 8.16 -11.00 -8.66
C ALA A 219 6.73 -11.10 -9.20
N TYR A 220 6.56 -11.64 -10.41
CA TYR A 220 5.24 -11.87 -11.00
C TYR A 220 4.38 -12.82 -10.13
N GLY A 221 4.95 -13.97 -9.74
CA GLY A 221 4.26 -14.89 -8.84
C GLY A 221 4.00 -14.31 -7.44
N GLY A 222 4.96 -13.57 -6.89
CA GLY A 222 4.86 -12.93 -5.58
C GLY A 222 3.80 -11.84 -5.54
N ILE A 223 3.65 -11.05 -6.60
CA ILE A 223 2.58 -10.05 -6.72
C ILE A 223 1.22 -10.73 -6.79
N ALA A 224 1.08 -11.83 -7.55
CA ALA A 224 -0.18 -12.57 -7.61
C ALA A 224 -0.58 -13.16 -6.25
N LEU A 225 0.39 -13.72 -5.51
CA LEU A 225 0.17 -14.20 -4.14
C LEU A 225 -0.22 -13.06 -3.18
N LEU A 226 0.47 -11.93 -3.27
CA LEU A 226 0.17 -10.75 -2.46
C LEU A 226 -1.24 -10.24 -2.74
N GLN A 227 -1.66 -10.14 -4.01
CA GLN A 227 -3.00 -9.73 -4.38
C GLN A 227 -4.06 -10.69 -3.83
N HIS A 228 -3.81 -12.00 -3.89
CA HIS A 228 -4.74 -13.01 -3.39
C HIS A 228 -4.93 -12.90 -1.87
N GLU A 229 -3.85 -12.85 -1.10
CA GLU A 229 -3.91 -12.73 0.37
C GLU A 229 -4.47 -11.37 0.82
N THR A 230 -4.14 -10.29 0.10
CA THR A 230 -4.61 -8.95 0.47
C THR A 230 -6.11 -8.80 0.20
N ALA A 231 -6.60 -9.32 -0.93
CA ALA A 231 -8.03 -9.30 -1.25
C ALA A 231 -8.88 -10.09 -0.24
N ALA A 232 -8.29 -11.10 0.42
CA ALA A 232 -8.98 -11.91 1.42
C ALA A 232 -9.00 -11.28 2.83
N ARG A 233 -8.05 -10.38 3.14
CA ARG A 233 -7.81 -9.90 4.52
C ARG A 233 -8.01 -8.41 4.72
N ILE A 234 -7.93 -7.61 3.66
CA ILE A 234 -7.99 -6.15 3.72
C ILE A 234 -9.03 -5.68 2.72
N ASP A 235 -10.00 -4.88 3.17
CA ASP A 235 -10.95 -4.19 2.30
C ASP A 235 -10.25 -3.04 1.56
N MET A 236 -9.34 -3.41 0.66
CA MET A 236 -8.57 -2.48 -0.12
C MET A 236 -9.42 -1.99 -1.29
N ALA A 237 -9.39 -0.67 -1.50
CA ALA A 237 -10.09 -0.05 -2.59
C ALA A 237 -9.71 -0.71 -3.93
N GLY A 238 -10.67 -1.30 -4.63
CA GLY A 238 -10.38 -2.23 -5.71
C GLY A 238 -9.81 -1.61 -7.00
N TRP A 239 -9.62 -0.28 -7.01
CA TRP A 239 -8.85 0.44 -8.04
C TRP A 239 -7.33 0.49 -7.74
N ILE A 240 -6.89 0.08 -6.55
CA ILE A 240 -5.47 -0.10 -6.22
C ILE A 240 -5.06 -1.49 -6.72
N GLN A 241 -4.26 -1.50 -7.79
CA GLN A 241 -3.75 -2.72 -8.40
C GLN A 241 -2.22 -2.73 -8.35
N PHE A 242 -1.65 -3.80 -7.82
CA PHE A 242 -0.21 -4.03 -7.86
C PHE A 242 0.13 -4.70 -9.18
N ASP A 243 0.70 -3.97 -10.13
CA ASP A 243 1.04 -4.53 -11.43
C ASP A 243 2.50 -4.22 -11.83
N LEU A 244 3.08 -5.16 -12.57
CA LEU A 244 4.39 -5.02 -13.21
C LEU A 244 4.24 -4.18 -14.48
N ASN A 245 4.11 -2.88 -14.30
CA ASN A 245 4.04 -1.97 -15.44
C ASN A 245 5.40 -1.86 -16.16
N GLY A 246 5.39 -1.43 -17.42
CA GLY A 246 6.60 -1.32 -18.24
C GLY A 246 7.69 -0.41 -17.65
N ARG A 247 7.33 0.56 -16.80
CA ARG A 247 8.30 1.43 -16.11
C ARG A 247 9.01 0.68 -15.00
N VAL A 248 8.28 -0.07 -14.18
CA VAL A 248 8.83 -0.93 -13.12
C VAL A 248 9.73 -1.98 -13.75
N LEU A 249 9.26 -2.64 -14.81
CA LEU A 249 10.06 -3.60 -15.57
C LEU A 249 11.38 -2.99 -16.07
N ALA A 250 11.32 -1.81 -16.70
CA ALA A 250 12.50 -1.12 -17.20
C ALA A 250 13.46 -0.73 -16.08
N VAL A 251 12.95 -0.22 -14.96
CA VAL A 251 13.76 0.14 -13.78
C VAL A 251 14.40 -1.11 -13.16
N SER A 252 13.66 -2.21 -13.01
CA SER A 252 14.18 -3.46 -12.47
C SER A 252 15.26 -4.07 -13.37
N ILE A 253 15.07 -4.09 -14.68
CA ILE A 253 16.08 -4.57 -15.64
C ILE A 253 17.30 -3.65 -15.62
N ALA A 254 17.11 -2.33 -15.63
CA ALA A 254 18.21 -1.37 -15.58
C ALA A 254 19.00 -1.50 -14.28
N ALA A 255 18.33 -1.65 -13.13
CA ALA A 255 18.96 -1.88 -11.84
C ALA A 255 19.74 -3.21 -11.82
N GLY A 256 19.18 -4.29 -12.36
CA GLY A 256 19.84 -5.59 -12.48
C GLY A 256 21.07 -5.57 -13.42
N MET A 257 20.98 -4.86 -14.54
CA MET A 257 22.11 -4.66 -15.45
C MET A 257 23.21 -3.82 -14.81
N LEU A 258 22.88 -2.70 -14.16
CA LEU A 258 23.84 -1.86 -13.45
C LEU A 258 24.52 -2.63 -12.32
N ALA A 259 23.74 -3.38 -11.53
CA ALA A 259 24.22 -4.31 -10.52
C ALA A 259 25.26 -5.29 -11.08
N GLY A 260 24.92 -5.94 -12.20
CA GLY A 260 25.79 -6.89 -12.87
C GLY A 260 27.05 -6.28 -13.45
N LEU A 261 26.94 -5.11 -14.08
CA LEU A 261 28.07 -4.36 -14.60
C LEU A 261 29.02 -3.95 -13.48
N VAL A 262 28.51 -3.41 -12.38
CA VAL A 262 29.33 -3.03 -11.23
C VAL A 262 30.01 -4.27 -10.64
N ALA A 263 29.30 -5.38 -10.50
CA ALA A 263 29.83 -6.60 -9.92
C ALA A 263 30.92 -7.27 -10.79
N SER A 264 30.80 -7.19 -12.12
CA SER A 264 31.75 -7.80 -13.07
C SER A 264 32.92 -6.88 -13.43
N LEU A 265 32.71 -5.56 -13.51
CA LEU A 265 33.73 -4.59 -13.91
C LEU A 265 34.77 -4.35 -12.81
N LEU A 266 34.36 -4.31 -11.53
CA LEU A 266 35.27 -4.06 -10.40
C LEU A 266 36.40 -5.11 -10.30
N PRO A 267 36.11 -6.42 -10.34
CA PRO A 267 37.13 -7.47 -10.36
C PRO A 267 37.99 -7.42 -11.63
N ALA A 268 37.37 -7.24 -12.80
CA ALA A 268 38.06 -7.23 -14.09
C ALA A 268 39.12 -6.12 -14.18
N LEU A 269 38.77 -4.89 -13.76
CA LEU A 269 39.71 -3.77 -13.74
C LEU A 269 40.87 -3.99 -12.75
N ARG A 270 40.62 -4.64 -11.61
CA ARG A 270 41.66 -4.92 -10.62
C ARG A 270 42.65 -5.96 -11.12
N ILE A 271 42.18 -7.00 -11.80
CA ILE A 271 43.04 -8.03 -12.37
C ILE A 271 43.85 -7.45 -13.55
N ALA A 272 43.22 -6.65 -14.41
CA ALA A 272 43.91 -6.00 -15.53
C ALA A 272 45.00 -5.02 -15.08
N ARG A 273 44.86 -4.40 -13.89
CA ARG A 273 45.86 -3.53 -13.27
C ARG A 273 46.92 -4.28 -12.48
N SER A 274 46.65 -5.50 -12.01
CA SER A 274 47.68 -6.29 -11.35
C SER A 274 48.66 -6.81 -12.39
N ASP A 275 49.95 -6.52 -12.21
CA ASP A 275 51.00 -6.97 -13.13
C ASP A 275 51.11 -8.50 -13.07
N LEU A 276 50.36 -9.17 -13.96
CA LEU A 276 50.24 -10.62 -14.07
C LEU A 276 51.60 -11.30 -14.21
N ALA A 277 52.53 -10.65 -14.92
CA ALA A 277 53.90 -11.13 -15.13
C ALA A 277 54.75 -11.06 -13.84
N GLN A 278 54.54 -10.03 -13.01
CA GLN A 278 55.24 -9.87 -11.74
C GLN A 278 54.74 -10.87 -10.69
N ARG A 279 53.43 -11.18 -10.70
CA ARG A 279 52.83 -12.16 -9.79
C ARG A 279 53.24 -13.61 -10.06
N LEU A 280 53.37 -14.00 -11.34
CA LEU A 280 53.90 -15.31 -11.72
C LEU A 280 55.36 -15.51 -11.29
N ARG A 281 56.18 -14.45 -11.30
CA ARG A 281 57.57 -14.50 -10.78
C ARG A 281 57.62 -14.58 -9.25
N SER A 282 56.63 -14.04 -8.55
CA SER A 282 56.56 -14.10 -7.08
C SER A 282 55.97 -15.40 -6.52
N ASP A 283 55.30 -16.22 -7.34
CA ASP A 283 54.70 -17.50 -6.92
C ASP A 283 55.76 -18.54 -6.47
N GLY A 284 57.04 -18.34 -6.82
CA GLY A 284 58.17 -19.12 -6.30
C GLY A 284 58.74 -18.65 -4.95
N ARG A 285 58.30 -17.49 -4.43
CA ARG A 285 58.78 -16.92 -3.16
C ARG A 285 57.65 -16.22 -2.40
N GLY A 286 56.74 -17.01 -1.81
CA GLY A 286 56.03 -16.79 -0.53
C GLY A 286 55.56 -15.40 -0.07
N GLN A 287 55.51 -14.37 -0.90
CA GLN A 287 55.12 -13.00 -0.50
C GLN A 287 54.02 -12.48 -1.42
N VAL A 288 52.80 -12.98 -1.20
CA VAL A 288 51.60 -12.27 -1.65
C VAL A 288 51.44 -11.04 -0.74
N GLY A 289 51.70 -9.85 -1.29
CA GLY A 289 51.76 -8.59 -0.55
C GLY A 289 50.56 -8.35 0.38
N ALA A 290 50.85 -8.02 1.65
CA ALA A 290 49.90 -7.85 2.74
C ALA A 290 48.71 -6.91 2.44
N HIS A 291 48.87 -5.96 1.50
CA HIS A 291 47.79 -5.06 1.08
C HIS A 291 46.62 -5.76 0.38
N GLY A 292 46.87 -6.79 -0.44
CA GLY A 292 45.82 -7.52 -1.16
C GLY A 292 44.98 -8.40 -0.24
N LEU A 293 45.61 -9.01 0.78
CA LEU A 293 44.93 -9.82 1.80
C LEU A 293 44.09 -8.96 2.76
N ARG A 294 44.56 -7.77 3.15
CA ARG A 294 43.83 -6.88 4.07
C ARG A 294 42.53 -6.37 3.45
N TRP A 295 42.53 -6.00 2.17
CA TRP A 295 41.31 -5.59 1.48
C TRP A 295 40.32 -6.75 1.30
N LYS A 296 40.81 -7.94 0.93
CA LYS A 296 39.97 -9.14 0.81
C LYS A 296 39.32 -9.50 2.15
N ARG A 297 40.07 -9.42 3.25
CA ARG A 297 39.54 -9.58 4.62
C ARG A 297 38.47 -8.54 4.94
N TRP A 298 38.70 -7.26 4.64
CA TRP A 298 37.71 -6.19 4.84
C TRP A 298 36.43 -6.39 4.03
N MET A 299 36.55 -6.84 2.78
CA MET A 299 35.41 -7.08 1.90
C MET A 299 34.59 -8.31 2.35
N ILE A 300 35.27 -9.40 2.73
CA ILE A 300 34.61 -10.60 3.27
C ILE A 300 33.98 -10.30 4.64
N SER A 301 34.69 -9.60 5.52
CA SER A 301 34.14 -9.22 6.84
C SER A 301 32.98 -8.24 6.70
N GLY A 302 33.05 -7.30 5.75
CA GLY A 302 31.95 -6.39 5.44
C GLY A 302 30.73 -7.10 4.88
N GLN A 303 30.93 -8.09 4.02
CA GLN A 303 29.84 -8.95 3.52
C GLN A 303 29.20 -9.77 4.62
N PHE A 304 30.01 -10.43 5.46
CA PHE A 304 29.51 -11.18 6.61
C PHE A 304 28.77 -10.26 7.58
N ALA A 305 29.29 -9.06 7.86
CA ALA A 305 28.65 -8.08 8.72
C ALA A 305 27.31 -7.60 8.13
N LEU A 306 27.25 -7.30 6.83
CA LEU A 306 26.01 -6.89 6.15
C LEU A 306 24.99 -8.03 6.07
N ALA A 307 25.41 -9.26 5.76
CA ALA A 307 24.53 -10.42 5.72
C ALA A 307 23.98 -10.75 7.12
N ALA A 308 24.83 -10.70 8.14
CA ALA A 308 24.42 -10.83 9.53
C ALA A 308 23.48 -9.69 9.94
N ALA A 309 23.75 -8.44 9.56
CA ALA A 309 22.88 -7.32 9.84
C ALA A 309 21.51 -7.44 9.15
N ALA A 310 21.47 -7.91 7.90
CA ALA A 310 20.22 -8.14 7.17
C ALA A 310 19.40 -9.28 7.80
N LEU A 311 20.05 -10.40 8.16
CA LEU A 311 19.40 -11.50 8.87
C LEU A 311 18.92 -11.07 10.26
N LEU A 312 19.73 -10.32 11.00
CA LEU A 312 19.34 -9.74 12.28
C LEU A 312 18.16 -8.79 12.12
N MET A 313 18.15 -7.95 11.08
CA MET A 313 17.03 -7.03 10.85
C MET A 313 15.76 -7.80 10.45
N ALA A 314 15.85 -8.79 9.57
CA ALA A 314 14.73 -9.64 9.20
C ALA A 314 14.19 -10.41 10.42
N LEU A 315 15.09 -10.94 11.26
CA LEU A 315 14.73 -11.60 12.51
C LEU A 315 14.11 -10.63 13.51
N LEU A 316 14.68 -9.43 13.70
CA LEU A 316 14.13 -8.40 14.58
C LEU A 316 12.77 -7.91 14.10
N LEU A 317 12.57 -7.77 12.79
CA LEU A 317 11.27 -7.43 12.22
C LEU A 317 10.26 -8.56 12.41
N SER A 318 10.67 -9.81 12.16
CA SER A 318 9.82 -10.99 12.38
C SER A 318 9.46 -11.13 13.86
N LEU A 319 10.43 -10.97 14.76
CA LEU A 319 10.23 -10.93 16.21
C LEU A 319 9.42 -9.71 16.63
N SER A 320 9.56 -8.57 15.97
CA SER A 320 8.77 -7.37 16.26
C SER A 320 7.32 -7.59 15.86
N VAL A 321 7.05 -8.24 14.73
CA VAL A 321 5.69 -8.61 14.33
C VAL A 321 5.11 -9.63 15.30
N GLN A 322 5.88 -10.67 15.66
CA GLN A 322 5.46 -11.65 16.65
C GLN A 322 5.22 -11.03 18.03
N ARG A 323 6.13 -10.17 18.52
CA ARG A 323 6.01 -9.46 19.79
C ARG A 323 4.97 -8.36 19.75
N SER A 324 4.71 -7.75 18.61
CA SER A 324 3.58 -6.82 18.45
C SER A 324 2.27 -7.58 18.53
N GLY A 325 2.23 -8.83 18.04
CA GLY A 325 1.10 -9.73 18.26
C GLY A 325 0.99 -10.26 19.70
N GLN A 326 2.12 -10.40 20.39
CA GLN A 326 2.21 -10.85 21.80
C GLN A 326 2.44 -9.70 22.79
N SER A 327 2.19 -8.45 22.38
CA SER A 327 2.29 -7.31 23.28
C SER A 327 1.39 -7.65 24.45
N THR A 328 1.90 -7.61 25.68
CA THR A 328 1.09 -7.76 26.89
C THR A 328 0.14 -6.57 26.94
N LEU A 329 -0.94 -6.70 26.19
CA LEU A 329 -2.12 -5.88 26.32
C LEU A 329 -2.54 -6.07 27.77
N GLN A 330 -2.85 -4.98 28.45
CA GLN A 330 -3.39 -5.04 29.82
C GLN A 330 -4.80 -5.64 29.85
N PHE A 331 -5.26 -6.23 28.73
CA PHE A 331 -6.56 -6.83 28.48
C PHE A 331 -6.39 -8.05 27.56
N ASP A 332 -7.32 -9.00 27.63
CA ASP A 332 -7.34 -10.20 26.80
C ASP A 332 -8.03 -9.90 25.44
N PRO A 333 -7.32 -9.97 24.30
CA PRO A 333 -7.91 -9.68 22.99
C PRO A 333 -8.92 -10.75 22.53
N ASP A 334 -8.83 -11.99 23.01
CA ASP A 334 -9.73 -13.08 22.60
C ASP A 334 -11.07 -13.02 23.34
N ALA A 335 -11.12 -12.32 24.48
CA ALA A 335 -12.32 -12.07 25.27
C ALA A 335 -13.01 -10.72 24.95
N LEU A 336 -12.61 -10.06 23.85
CA LEU A 336 -13.08 -8.73 23.49
C LEU A 336 -13.91 -8.77 22.19
N LEU A 337 -15.19 -8.41 22.27
CA LEU A 337 -16.02 -8.21 21.08
C LEU A 337 -16.00 -6.73 20.69
N ILE A 338 -15.80 -6.41 19.41
CA ILE A 338 -15.85 -5.01 18.94
C ILE A 338 -16.88 -4.87 17.84
N GLY A 339 -17.75 -3.87 17.97
CA GLY A 339 -18.71 -3.48 16.94
C GLY A 339 -18.73 -1.96 16.79
N ARG A 340 -18.86 -1.48 15.55
CA ARG A 340 -19.11 -0.06 15.28
C ARG A 340 -20.59 0.15 15.05
N LEU A 341 -21.13 1.13 15.75
CA LEU A 341 -22.52 1.53 15.60
C LEU A 341 -22.57 2.98 15.14
N GLU A 342 -23.20 3.20 13.99
CA GLU A 342 -23.57 4.53 13.56
C GLU A 342 -25.07 4.70 13.76
N LEU A 343 -25.44 5.62 14.66
CA LEU A 343 -26.82 5.99 14.85
C LEU A 343 -27.27 6.84 13.68
N GLN A 344 -28.10 6.25 12.83
CA GLN A 344 -28.64 6.88 11.65
C GLN A 344 -30.18 6.88 11.71
N GLY A 345 -30.79 7.96 11.21
CA GLY A 345 -32.25 8.13 11.18
C GLY A 345 -32.77 9.29 12.05
N PRO A 346 -34.00 9.78 11.77
CA PRO A 346 -34.56 10.97 12.41
C PRO A 346 -34.78 10.81 13.92
N GLN A 347 -35.01 9.59 14.42
CA GLN A 347 -35.18 9.31 15.85
C GLN A 347 -33.93 9.60 16.69
N TYR A 348 -32.76 9.75 16.05
CA TYR A 348 -31.48 10.06 16.70
C TYR A 348 -31.00 11.49 16.45
N ALA A 349 -31.87 12.38 15.95
CA ALA A 349 -31.53 13.78 15.67
C ALA A 349 -31.13 14.55 16.94
N GLU A 350 -31.78 14.28 18.07
CA GLU A 350 -31.48 14.93 19.35
C GLU A 350 -30.34 14.25 20.11
N ALA A 351 -29.43 15.04 20.70
CA ALA A 351 -28.35 14.53 21.54
C ALA A 351 -28.87 13.71 22.74
N ALA A 352 -30.00 14.13 23.33
CA ALA A 352 -30.64 13.39 24.42
C ALA A 352 -31.20 12.03 23.98
N ALA A 353 -31.69 11.91 22.74
CA ALA A 353 -32.11 10.63 22.19
C ALA A 353 -30.92 9.68 21.97
N ARG A 354 -29.80 10.22 21.45
CA ARG A 354 -28.54 9.46 21.30
C ARG A 354 -27.99 8.97 22.66
N SER A 355 -27.95 9.85 23.67
CA SER A 355 -27.49 9.47 25.02
C SER A 355 -28.35 8.36 25.61
N ARG A 356 -29.68 8.51 25.56
CA ARG A 356 -30.62 7.49 26.05
C ARG A 356 -30.44 6.16 25.34
N PHE A 357 -30.22 6.17 24.02
CA PHE A 357 -29.96 4.94 23.28
C PHE A 357 -28.70 4.23 23.79
N TYR A 358 -27.59 4.95 23.94
CA TYR A 358 -26.34 4.35 24.41
C TYR A 358 -26.43 3.88 25.86
N GLU A 359 -27.10 4.62 26.74
CA GLU A 359 -27.37 4.19 28.12
C GLU A 359 -28.19 2.89 28.16
N GLN A 360 -29.26 2.79 27.36
CA GLN A 360 -30.09 1.59 27.28
C GLN A 360 -29.35 0.41 26.66
N LEU A 361 -28.55 0.66 25.63
CA LEU A 361 -27.71 -0.36 24.99
C LEU A 361 -26.71 -0.92 25.99
N LEU A 362 -25.99 -0.06 26.71
CA LEU A 362 -25.03 -0.47 27.73
C LEU A 362 -25.70 -1.25 28.86
N ALA A 363 -26.85 -0.79 29.36
CA ALA A 363 -27.60 -1.50 30.40
C ALA A 363 -28.06 -2.90 29.94
N ARG A 364 -28.53 -3.03 28.69
CA ARG A 364 -28.92 -4.32 28.12
C ARG A 364 -27.73 -5.25 27.93
N LEU A 365 -26.63 -4.76 27.38
CA LEU A 365 -25.42 -5.54 27.20
C LEU A 365 -24.89 -6.04 28.54
N GLN A 366 -24.80 -5.17 29.54
CA GLN A 366 -24.38 -5.54 30.90
C GLN A 366 -25.32 -6.54 31.58
N SER A 367 -26.59 -6.63 31.15
CA SER A 367 -27.55 -7.60 31.69
C SER A 367 -27.48 -8.99 31.04
N LEU A 368 -26.75 -9.14 29.93
CA LEU A 368 -26.64 -10.42 29.25
C LEU A 368 -25.76 -11.38 30.06
N PRO A 369 -26.17 -12.67 30.17
CA PRO A 369 -25.37 -13.67 30.82
C PRO A 369 -24.08 -13.83 30.03
N GLY A 370 -22.98 -13.59 30.73
CA GLY A 370 -21.68 -13.59 30.13
C GLY A 370 -21.32 -12.29 29.43
N VAL A 371 -21.51 -11.15 30.11
CA VAL A 371 -20.92 -9.84 29.83
C VAL A 371 -20.34 -9.31 31.14
N ALA A 372 -19.04 -9.03 31.21
CA ALA A 372 -18.41 -8.53 32.44
C ALA A 372 -18.54 -6.99 32.58
N ALA A 373 -18.43 -6.25 31.48
CA ALA A 373 -18.71 -4.81 31.42
C ALA A 373 -19.13 -4.38 30.00
N ALA A 374 -19.44 -3.10 29.80
CA ALA A 374 -19.71 -2.57 28.47
C ALA A 374 -19.39 -1.08 28.46
N SER A 375 -18.86 -0.57 27.35
CA SER A 375 -18.53 0.85 27.20
C SER A 375 -18.80 1.35 25.79
N VAL A 376 -18.90 2.66 25.61
CA VAL A 376 -19.07 3.32 24.31
C VAL A 376 -18.07 4.46 24.23
N SER A 377 -17.41 4.61 23.07
CA SER A 377 -16.47 5.70 22.80
C SER A 377 -16.75 6.30 21.41
N SER A 378 -16.50 7.60 21.27
CA SER A 378 -16.58 8.32 20.00
C SER A 378 -15.31 8.23 19.15
N ARG A 379 -14.25 7.61 19.69
CA ARG A 379 -12.98 7.39 19.01
C ARG A 379 -12.49 5.98 19.23
N ASP A 380 -11.74 5.50 18.25
CA ASP A 380 -11.09 4.21 18.39
C ASP A 380 -10.07 4.18 19.50
N LEU A 381 -10.14 3.15 20.33
CA LEU A 381 -9.21 2.98 21.43
C LEU A 381 -7.99 2.12 21.04
N ILE A 382 -8.12 1.21 20.06
CA ILE A 382 -7.14 0.12 19.83
C ILE A 382 -6.54 0.06 18.40
N ALA A 383 -7.06 0.80 17.40
CA ALA A 383 -6.49 0.81 16.05
C ALA A 383 -6.33 2.23 15.47
N GLN A 384 -5.42 2.40 14.50
CA GLN A 384 -5.40 3.58 13.64
C GLN A 384 -6.68 3.59 12.78
N GLY A 385 -7.81 4.09 13.35
CA GLY A 385 -9.07 4.42 12.66
C GLY A 385 -10.33 3.71 13.19
N VAL A 386 -11.22 4.48 13.87
CA VAL A 386 -12.51 4.23 14.59
C VAL A 386 -13.33 2.91 14.40
N TYR A 387 -13.37 2.07 15.46
CA TYR A 387 -14.14 0.85 15.82
C TYR A 387 -14.01 0.46 17.35
N THR A 388 -14.94 0.87 18.23
CA THR A 388 -15.04 0.42 19.65
C THR A 388 -16.50 0.03 19.95
N GLY A 389 -16.91 -1.01 20.70
CA GLY A 389 -16.30 -2.05 21.56
C GLY A 389 -17.38 -2.55 22.58
N VAL A 390 -17.60 -3.86 22.80
CA VAL A 390 -18.59 -4.47 23.74
C VAL A 390 -17.97 -5.72 24.40
N GLU A 391 -18.07 -5.88 25.72
CA GLU A 391 -17.55 -7.07 26.43
C GLU A 391 -18.56 -8.24 26.38
N LEU A 392 -18.08 -9.48 26.32
CA LEU A 392 -18.84 -10.69 26.64
C LEU A 392 -17.93 -11.55 27.55
N ALA A 393 -18.34 -11.79 28.80
CA ALA A 393 -17.77 -12.79 29.69
C ALA A 393 -18.26 -14.22 29.35
N GLY A 394 -17.56 -14.92 28.46
CA GLY A 394 -17.83 -16.34 28.24
C GLY A 394 -16.75 -17.02 27.46
#